data_AF-A0A946G4W1-F1
#
_entry.id   AF-A0A946G4W1-F1
#
_cell.length_a   1.000
_cell.length_b   1.000
_cell.length_c   1.000
_cell.angle_alpha   90.00
_cell.angle_beta   90.00
_cell.angle_gamma   90.00
#
_symmetry.space_group_name_H-M   'P 1'
#
loop_
_entity.id
_entity.type
_entity.pdbx_description
1 polymer ?
#
loop_
_entity_poly.entity_id
_entity_poly.type
_entity_poly.pdbx_seq_one_letter_code
_entity_poly.pdbx_strand_id
1 'polypeptide(L)'
;TINFGPQHPAAHGVLRLVVELDGEVVKRAEPHIGLLHRGTEKLIEYKTYLQAVPYFDRLDYVSPMCQEHAFALATENLLGIEVPQRAQYIRVIFAEITRLLNHLLNIPAYAADIGAVTPFLWCFEEREKLLEFHEAVSGARFHAAYFRPGGVHQDMPEAMEEKLNNHFKNLPKFIDDLEDLLTNNRILRQRSVDIGIISRQEAIDWGCTGPVLRSAGVPWDLRRSQPYDAYDKVDFDIAVGKKGDCFDRYLVRIEEMRQSISIIQQCLTQIKSGEISVIDNKITPPKRSEMKHSMESLIHHFKLFTEGYRVPEGQTYNAVEAPKGEFGVFLVSDGSSKPYRCKIRAPGFAHLQTLDFLSKGHLMADIAAILGSLDIVFGEIDR
;
A
#
# COMPACT_ATOMS: atom_id res chain seq x y z
N THR A 1 4.96 27.17 -22.59
CA THR A 1 5.01 25.76 -22.11
C THR A 1 6.26 25.59 -21.27
N ILE A 2 6.15 24.93 -20.12
CA ILE A 2 7.27 24.67 -19.20
C ILE A 2 7.38 23.17 -19.00
N ASN A 3 8.62 22.67 -18.95
CA ASN A 3 8.89 21.28 -18.60
C ASN A 3 9.25 21.19 -17.11
N PHE A 4 8.41 20.53 -16.34
CA PHE A 4 8.63 20.26 -14.93
C PHE A 4 9.25 18.86 -14.79
N GLY A 5 10.52 18.80 -14.37
CA GLY A 5 11.28 17.55 -14.27
C GLY A 5 12.11 17.20 -15.51
N PRO A 6 12.72 16.00 -15.57
CA PRO A 6 12.49 14.83 -14.72
C PRO A 6 13.06 14.92 -13.31
N GLN A 7 14.02 15.81 -13.06
CA GLN A 7 14.63 16.02 -11.75
C GLN A 7 14.06 17.30 -11.12
N HIS A 8 13.11 17.14 -10.20
CA HIS A 8 12.57 18.24 -9.40
C HIS A 8 12.15 17.70 -8.01
N PRO A 9 12.40 18.42 -6.90
CA PRO A 9 12.07 17.95 -5.56
C PRO A 9 10.58 17.55 -5.39
N ALA A 10 9.66 18.41 -5.85
CA ALA A 10 8.22 18.16 -5.73
C ALA A 10 7.69 17.06 -6.67
N ALA A 11 8.54 16.49 -7.53
CA ALA A 11 8.17 15.36 -8.38
C ALA A 11 8.34 14.01 -7.68
N HIS A 12 8.87 13.96 -6.44
CA HIS A 12 9.05 12.75 -5.61
C HIS A 12 9.51 11.52 -6.39
N GLY A 13 10.56 11.69 -7.18
CA GLY A 13 11.08 10.67 -8.07
C GLY A 13 11.33 11.23 -9.46
N VAL A 14 10.87 10.51 -10.48
CA VAL A 14 11.17 10.81 -11.88
C VAL A 14 9.86 11.00 -12.64
N LEU A 15 9.36 12.25 -12.63
CA LEU A 15 8.19 12.66 -13.41
C LEU A 15 8.58 13.77 -14.35
N ARG A 16 8.25 13.62 -15.63
CA ARG A 16 8.33 14.70 -16.61
C ARG A 16 6.92 15.20 -16.88
N LEU A 17 6.61 16.41 -16.44
CA LEU A 17 5.29 17.01 -16.59
C LEU A 17 5.40 18.25 -17.48
N VAL A 18 4.77 18.20 -18.66
CA VAL A 18 4.74 19.32 -19.61
C VAL A 18 3.51 20.16 -19.32
N VAL A 19 3.74 21.38 -18.82
CA VAL A 19 2.66 22.32 -18.47
C VAL A 19 2.51 23.38 -19.54
N GLU A 20 1.29 23.58 -20.02
CA GLU A 20 0.91 24.75 -20.80
C GLU A 20 0.31 25.80 -19.86
N LEU A 21 0.99 26.94 -19.76
CA LEU A 21 0.60 28.05 -18.89
C LEU A 21 0.09 29.22 -19.71
N ASP A 22 -0.87 29.95 -19.15
CA ASP A 22 -1.29 31.28 -19.59
C ASP A 22 -1.03 32.26 -18.44
N GLY A 23 0.12 32.94 -18.50
CA GLY A 23 0.68 33.62 -17.33
C GLY A 23 1.04 32.60 -16.25
N GLU A 24 0.35 32.66 -15.11
CA GLU A 24 0.53 31.73 -13.97
C GLU A 24 -0.50 30.59 -13.95
N VAL A 25 -1.56 30.69 -14.75
CA VAL A 25 -2.69 29.74 -14.73
C VAL A 25 -2.40 28.57 -15.66
N VAL A 26 -2.63 27.36 -15.16
CA VAL A 26 -2.46 26.11 -15.90
C VAL A 26 -3.64 25.89 -16.84
N LYS A 27 -3.35 25.77 -18.15
CA LYS A 27 -4.34 25.40 -19.17
C LYS A 27 -4.41 23.90 -19.41
N ARG A 28 -3.26 23.24 -19.38
CA ARG A 28 -3.09 21.81 -19.66
C ARG A 28 -1.82 21.30 -18.97
N ALA A 29 -1.88 20.09 -18.45
CA ALA A 29 -0.74 19.40 -17.85
C ALA A 29 -0.64 17.97 -18.38
N GLU A 30 0.46 17.66 -19.07
CA GLU A 30 0.71 16.34 -19.64
C GLU A 30 1.79 15.61 -18.84
N PRO A 31 1.43 14.60 -18.03
CA PRO A 31 2.39 13.76 -17.33
C PRO A 31 2.97 12.71 -18.29
N HIS A 32 4.25 12.87 -18.65
CA HIS A 32 5.02 11.82 -19.30
C HIS A 32 5.61 10.88 -18.25
N ILE A 33 5.12 9.64 -18.30
CA ILE A 33 5.53 8.51 -17.45
C ILE A 33 6.37 7.50 -18.25
N GLY A 34 6.83 6.43 -17.60
CA GLY A 34 7.61 5.35 -18.20
C GLY A 34 9.12 5.47 -17.98
N LEU A 35 9.58 6.48 -17.25
CA LEU A 35 11.01 6.68 -16.95
C LEU A 35 11.54 5.63 -15.96
N LEU A 36 10.66 5.04 -15.15
CA LEU A 36 10.99 3.97 -14.22
C LEU A 36 10.43 2.60 -14.64
N HIS A 37 10.00 2.46 -15.89
CA HIS A 37 9.41 1.22 -16.39
C HIS A 37 10.48 0.13 -16.50
N ARG A 38 10.25 -0.98 -15.79
CA ARG A 38 11.23 -2.09 -15.64
C ARG A 38 10.76 -3.38 -16.30
N GLY A 39 9.60 -3.38 -16.95
CA GLY A 39 9.01 -4.59 -17.53
C GLY A 39 8.70 -5.65 -16.47
N THR A 40 8.25 -5.23 -15.28
CA THR A 40 8.00 -6.10 -14.12
C THR A 40 6.98 -7.19 -14.45
N GLU A 41 5.87 -6.82 -15.10
CA GLU A 41 4.83 -7.75 -15.53
C GLU A 41 5.40 -8.81 -16.49
N LYS A 42 6.37 -8.45 -17.34
CA LYS A 42 7.01 -9.39 -18.27
C LYS A 42 7.99 -10.31 -17.56
N LEU A 43 8.72 -9.80 -16.57
CA LEU A 43 9.65 -10.61 -15.78
C LEU A 43 8.89 -11.65 -14.94
N ILE A 44 7.71 -11.31 -14.42
CA ILE A 44 6.86 -12.21 -13.64
C ILE A 44 6.47 -13.45 -14.48
N GLU A 45 6.16 -13.30 -15.77
CA GLU A 45 5.80 -14.42 -16.67
C GLU A 45 6.90 -15.49 -16.78
N TYR A 46 8.17 -15.12 -16.56
CA TYR A 46 9.30 -16.06 -16.66
C TYR A 46 9.67 -16.72 -15.32
N LYS A 47 9.08 -16.27 -14.21
CA LYS A 47 9.40 -16.69 -12.83
C LYS A 47 8.29 -17.56 -12.25
N THR A 48 8.62 -18.34 -11.22
CA THR A 48 7.60 -19.08 -10.47
C THR A 48 6.84 -18.15 -9.53
N TYR A 49 5.66 -18.55 -9.04
CA TYR A 49 4.86 -17.73 -8.13
C TYR A 49 5.64 -17.26 -6.90
N LEU A 50 6.41 -18.14 -6.26
CA LEU A 50 7.24 -17.77 -5.11
C LEU A 50 8.36 -16.77 -5.47
N GLN A 51 8.98 -16.93 -6.64
CA GLN A 51 10.00 -16.00 -7.12
C GLN A 51 9.41 -14.66 -7.58
N ALA A 52 8.10 -14.62 -7.86
CA ALA A 52 7.40 -13.41 -8.29
C ALA A 52 7.05 -12.49 -7.10
N VAL A 53 6.92 -13.01 -5.87
CA VAL A 53 6.55 -12.23 -4.68
C VAL A 53 7.39 -10.94 -4.51
N PRO A 54 8.73 -10.97 -4.60
CA PRO A 54 9.54 -9.77 -4.38
C PRO A 54 9.42 -8.70 -5.47
N TYR A 55 8.76 -8.98 -6.60
CA TYR A 55 8.44 -7.93 -7.56
C TYR A 55 7.36 -7.02 -7.01
N PHE A 56 6.39 -7.56 -6.26
CA PHE A 56 5.32 -6.78 -5.64
C PHE A 56 5.87 -5.83 -4.60
N ASP A 57 6.77 -6.29 -3.71
CA ASP A 57 7.49 -5.43 -2.73
C ASP A 57 8.17 -4.17 -3.30
N ARG A 58 8.49 -4.18 -4.60
CA ARG A 58 9.30 -3.16 -5.27
C ARG A 58 8.50 -2.22 -6.16
N LEU A 59 7.18 -2.41 -6.26
CA LEU A 59 6.29 -1.53 -7.01
C LEU A 59 6.05 -0.26 -6.20
N ASP A 60 5.23 -0.35 -5.15
CA ASP A 60 5.12 0.66 -4.11
C ASP A 60 6.08 0.30 -2.97
N TYR A 61 7.30 0.80 -3.08
CA TYR A 61 8.33 0.60 -2.07
C TYR A 61 7.99 1.22 -0.70
N VAL A 62 6.89 1.98 -0.60
CA VAL A 62 6.40 2.54 0.67
C VAL A 62 5.47 1.55 1.38
N SER A 63 4.69 0.76 0.63
CA SER A 63 3.74 -0.21 1.18
C SER A 63 3.98 -1.67 0.73
N PRO A 64 5.18 -2.23 0.96
CA PRO A 64 5.59 -3.53 0.42
C PRO A 64 4.64 -4.66 0.82
N MET A 65 4.35 -4.81 2.12
CA MET A 65 3.52 -5.91 2.62
C MET A 65 2.07 -5.84 2.12
N CYS A 66 1.50 -4.64 1.91
CA CYS A 66 0.16 -4.51 1.33
C CYS A 66 0.12 -5.04 -0.11
N GLN A 67 1.21 -4.89 -0.88
CA GLN A 67 1.29 -5.37 -2.25
C GLN A 67 1.55 -6.87 -2.33
N GLU A 68 2.40 -7.41 -1.44
CA GLU A 68 2.52 -8.86 -1.27
C GLU A 68 1.18 -9.49 -0.93
N HIS A 69 0.40 -8.83 -0.07
CA HIS A 69 -0.89 -9.32 0.38
C HIS A 69 -1.85 -9.53 -0.79
N ALA A 70 -1.95 -8.55 -1.70
CA ALA A 70 -2.82 -8.68 -2.87
C ALA A 70 -2.42 -9.84 -3.78
N PHE A 71 -1.12 -10.07 -3.97
CA PHE A 71 -0.63 -11.21 -4.73
C PHE A 71 -0.86 -12.55 -4.01
N ALA A 72 -0.66 -12.59 -2.69
CA ALA A 72 -0.93 -13.77 -1.88
C ALA A 72 -2.40 -14.16 -1.92
N LEU A 73 -3.33 -13.21 -1.77
CA LEU A 73 -4.77 -13.46 -1.88
C LEU A 73 -5.18 -13.91 -3.29
N ALA A 74 -4.62 -13.30 -4.35
CA ALA A 74 -4.93 -13.69 -5.72
C ALA A 74 -4.51 -15.13 -6.04
N THR A 75 -3.36 -15.56 -5.49
CA THR A 75 -2.83 -16.92 -5.65
C THR A 75 -3.55 -17.93 -4.75
N GLU A 76 -3.90 -17.56 -3.52
CA GLU A 76 -4.70 -18.37 -2.59
C GLU A 76 -6.11 -18.65 -3.15
N ASN A 77 -6.73 -17.64 -3.77
CA ASN A 77 -8.02 -17.80 -4.44
C ASN A 77 -7.96 -18.75 -5.66
N LEU A 78 -6.87 -18.73 -6.44
CA LEU A 78 -6.68 -19.68 -7.53
C LEU A 78 -6.42 -21.10 -7.03
N LEU A 79 -5.74 -21.25 -5.89
CA LEU A 79 -5.47 -22.54 -5.28
C LEU A 79 -6.67 -23.10 -4.49
N GLY A 80 -7.63 -22.26 -4.10
CA GLY A 80 -8.80 -22.64 -3.32
C GLY A 80 -8.45 -23.03 -1.87
N ILE A 81 -7.49 -22.33 -1.25
CA ILE A 81 -6.99 -22.64 0.10
C ILE A 81 -7.45 -21.57 1.08
N GLU A 82 -7.84 -22.00 2.28
CA GLU A 82 -8.05 -21.11 3.42
C GLU A 82 -6.81 -21.01 4.30
N VAL A 83 -6.41 -19.77 4.60
CA VAL A 83 -5.26 -19.46 5.45
C VAL A 83 -5.64 -19.62 6.94
N PRO A 84 -4.74 -20.13 7.81
CA PRO A 84 -5.00 -20.21 9.24
C PRO A 84 -5.32 -18.86 9.90
N GLN A 85 -6.18 -18.86 10.92
CA GLN A 85 -6.64 -17.64 11.60
C GLN A 85 -5.49 -16.79 12.16
N ARG A 86 -4.46 -17.42 12.76
CA ARG A 86 -3.31 -16.68 13.30
C ARG A 86 -2.58 -15.91 12.20
N ALA A 87 -2.37 -16.53 11.04
CA ALA A 87 -1.71 -15.88 9.93
C ALA A 87 -2.54 -14.72 9.36
N GLN A 88 -3.87 -14.84 9.30
CA GLN A 88 -4.77 -13.75 8.92
C GLN A 88 -4.63 -12.55 9.88
N TYR A 89 -4.60 -12.77 11.20
CA TYR A 89 -4.40 -11.69 12.17
C TYR A 89 -3.01 -11.03 12.03
N ILE A 90 -1.96 -11.84 11.83
CA ILE A 90 -0.61 -11.31 11.59
C ILE A 90 -0.59 -10.44 10.32
N ARG A 91 -1.21 -10.91 9.23
CA ARG A 91 -1.33 -10.14 7.98
C ARG A 91 -2.04 -8.82 8.20
N VAL A 92 -3.17 -8.80 8.90
CA VAL A 92 -3.91 -7.56 9.20
C VAL A 92 -3.08 -6.60 10.04
N ILE A 93 -2.41 -7.08 11.10
CA ILE A 93 -1.54 -6.23 11.94
C ILE A 93 -0.45 -5.58 11.09
N PHE A 94 0.30 -6.35 10.31
CA PHE A 94 1.38 -5.80 9.50
C PHE A 94 0.89 -4.97 8.30
N ALA A 95 -0.29 -5.26 7.74
CA ALA A 95 -0.91 -4.43 6.73
C ALA A 95 -1.29 -3.04 7.30
N GLU A 96 -1.82 -2.96 8.51
CA GLU A 96 -2.12 -1.66 9.15
C GLU A 96 -0.84 -0.93 9.62
N ILE A 97 0.20 -1.65 10.07
CA ILE A 97 1.53 -1.04 10.30
C ILE A 97 2.05 -0.42 9.00
N THR A 98 1.91 -1.13 7.89
CA THR A 98 2.32 -0.65 6.56
C THR A 98 1.46 0.54 6.10
N ARG A 99 0.17 0.59 6.49
CA ARG A 99 -0.69 1.76 6.27
C ARG A 99 -0.20 2.99 7.03
N LEU A 100 0.17 2.82 8.31
CA LEU A 100 0.79 3.88 9.11
C LEU A 100 2.10 4.35 8.50
N LEU A 101 3.00 3.44 8.10
CA LEU A 101 4.26 3.77 7.43
C LEU A 101 4.06 4.61 6.16
N ASN A 102 3.00 4.34 5.40
CA ASN A 102 2.69 5.07 4.18
C ASN A 102 2.15 6.47 4.47
N HIS A 103 1.17 6.60 5.37
CA HIS A 103 0.62 7.91 5.74
C HIS A 103 1.68 8.80 6.45
N LEU A 104 2.56 8.21 7.26
CA LEU A 104 3.69 8.89 7.89
C LEU A 104 4.77 9.35 6.90
N LEU A 105 4.82 8.81 5.68
CA LEU A 105 5.67 9.34 4.61
C LEU A 105 4.94 10.42 3.83
N ASN A 106 3.68 10.15 3.47
CA ASN A 106 2.90 10.99 2.59
C ASN A 106 2.56 12.36 3.20
N ILE A 107 1.97 12.39 4.40
CA ILE A 107 1.57 13.63 5.08
C ILE A 107 2.74 14.63 5.18
N PRO A 108 3.93 14.23 5.68
CA PRO A 108 5.02 15.18 5.75
C PRO A 108 5.66 15.46 4.40
N ALA A 109 5.66 14.54 3.43
CA ALA A 109 6.14 14.85 2.08
C ALA A 109 5.25 15.93 1.42
N TYR A 110 3.94 15.79 1.55
CA TYR A 110 2.96 16.79 1.14
C TYR A 110 3.18 18.14 1.87
N ALA A 111 3.42 18.10 3.17
CA ALA A 111 3.73 19.30 3.95
C ALA A 111 5.05 19.96 3.49
N ALA A 112 6.08 19.15 3.19
CA ALA A 112 7.38 19.62 2.73
C ALA A 112 7.30 20.28 1.34
N ASP A 113 6.48 19.75 0.43
CA ASP A 113 6.23 20.36 -0.89
C ASP A 113 5.55 21.73 -0.78
N ILE A 114 4.72 21.92 0.24
CA ILE A 114 4.09 23.21 0.55
C ILE A 114 5.06 24.15 1.30
N GLY A 115 6.13 23.61 1.89
CA GLY A 115 7.23 24.34 2.53
C GLY A 115 7.43 24.06 4.01
N ALA A 116 6.63 23.17 4.63
CA ALA A 116 6.77 22.78 6.03
C ALA A 116 7.68 21.56 6.18
N VAL A 117 8.94 21.80 6.58
CA VAL A 117 9.99 20.75 6.64
C VAL A 117 10.07 20.05 8.00
N THR A 118 9.67 20.71 9.10
CA THR A 118 9.78 20.13 10.45
C THR A 118 9.00 18.83 10.66
N PRO A 119 7.75 18.66 10.15
CA PRO A 119 7.00 17.41 10.34
C PRO A 119 7.68 16.22 9.67
N PHE A 120 8.46 16.46 8.61
CA PHE A 120 9.18 15.44 7.87
C PHE A 120 10.20 14.72 8.72
N LEU A 121 10.95 15.46 9.53
CA LEU A 121 11.95 14.86 10.43
C LEU A 121 11.28 14.10 11.58
N TRP A 122 10.20 14.65 12.15
CA TRP A 122 9.45 14.02 13.25
C TRP A 122 8.81 12.71 12.82
N CYS A 123 8.12 12.69 11.68
CA CYS A 123 7.47 11.49 11.17
C CYS A 123 8.48 10.39 10.82
N PHE A 124 9.67 10.77 10.34
CA PHE A 124 10.72 9.79 10.03
C PHE A 124 11.31 9.10 11.25
N GLU A 125 11.32 9.75 12.41
CA GLU A 125 11.69 9.08 13.66
C GLU A 125 10.70 7.96 14.01
N GLU A 126 9.41 8.24 13.96
CA GLU A 126 8.38 7.22 14.21
C GLU A 126 8.37 6.13 13.13
N ARG A 127 8.61 6.53 11.87
CA ARG A 127 8.76 5.59 10.76
C ARG A 127 9.94 4.64 10.98
N GLU A 128 11.05 5.13 11.52
CA GLU A 128 12.24 4.31 11.83
C GLU A 128 11.92 3.25 12.88
N LYS A 129 11.19 3.62 13.94
CA LYS A 129 10.71 2.70 14.99
C LYS A 129 9.79 1.61 14.39
N LEU A 130 8.91 1.97 13.46
CA LEU A 130 8.06 1.01 12.78
C LEU A 130 8.84 0.06 11.86
N LEU A 131 9.88 0.56 11.18
CA LEU A 131 10.76 -0.28 10.34
C LEU A 131 11.60 -1.27 11.15
N GLU A 132 11.88 -0.99 12.43
CA GLU A 132 12.50 -1.95 13.35
C GLU A 132 11.61 -3.20 13.53
N PHE A 133 10.28 -3.03 13.55
CA PHE A 133 9.37 -4.18 13.60
C PHE A 133 9.39 -5.00 12.29
N HIS A 134 9.49 -4.35 11.13
CA HIS A 134 9.67 -5.05 9.86
C HIS A 134 10.98 -5.85 9.84
N GLU A 135 12.06 -5.26 10.35
CA GLU A 135 13.37 -5.92 10.47
C GLU A 135 13.31 -7.11 11.42
N ALA A 136 12.68 -6.96 12.57
CA ALA A 136 12.56 -8.03 13.56
C ALA A 136 11.79 -9.26 13.01
N VAL A 137 10.81 -9.04 12.13
CA VAL A 137 9.99 -10.12 11.57
C VAL A 137 10.58 -10.75 10.32
N SER A 138 11.12 -9.95 9.42
CA SER A 138 11.56 -10.43 8.10
C SER A 138 13.09 -10.51 7.94
N GLY A 139 13.84 -9.81 8.80
CA GLY A 139 15.27 -9.57 8.65
C GLY A 139 15.61 -8.42 7.68
N ALA A 140 14.60 -7.78 7.07
CA ALA A 140 14.77 -6.65 6.17
C ALA A 140 13.89 -5.47 6.59
N ARG A 141 14.36 -4.25 6.34
CA ARG A 141 13.66 -3.03 6.77
C ARG A 141 12.52 -2.65 5.82
N PHE A 142 12.74 -2.74 4.51
CA PHE A 142 11.74 -2.38 3.49
C PHE A 142 11.16 -3.62 2.80
N HIS A 143 11.95 -4.28 1.95
CA HIS A 143 11.50 -5.44 1.16
C HIS A 143 11.53 -6.71 2.00
N ALA A 144 10.37 -7.13 2.50
CA ALA A 144 10.25 -8.13 3.53
C ALA A 144 10.09 -9.57 2.99
N ALA A 145 9.55 -9.78 1.78
CA ALA A 145 9.25 -11.12 1.27
C ALA A 145 8.47 -12.00 2.29
N TYR A 146 7.62 -11.37 3.11
CA TYR A 146 7.11 -11.94 4.36
C TYR A 146 5.75 -12.60 4.16
N PHE A 147 4.83 -11.92 3.49
CA PHE A 147 3.58 -12.53 3.08
C PHE A 147 3.84 -13.42 1.88
N ARG A 148 3.44 -14.67 2.02
CA ARG A 148 3.60 -15.67 0.96
C ARG A 148 2.26 -16.32 0.67
N PRO A 149 2.04 -16.79 -0.56
CA PRO A 149 0.87 -17.63 -0.84
C PRO A 149 0.84 -18.83 0.12
N GLY A 150 -0.26 -18.99 0.85
CA GLY A 150 -0.44 -20.00 1.90
C GLY A 150 -0.18 -19.51 3.34
N GLY A 151 -0.14 -18.19 3.57
CA GLY A 151 -0.03 -17.59 4.90
C GLY A 151 1.19 -16.67 5.06
N VAL A 152 1.98 -16.92 6.10
CA VAL A 152 3.09 -16.05 6.47
C VAL A 152 4.38 -16.88 6.61
N HIS A 153 5.53 -16.30 6.25
CA HIS A 153 6.78 -17.06 6.18
C HIS A 153 7.32 -17.52 7.54
N GLN A 154 7.32 -16.65 8.54
CA GLN A 154 7.86 -16.90 9.89
C GLN A 154 6.91 -16.31 10.94
N ASP A 155 6.87 -16.90 12.14
CA ASP A 155 6.07 -16.32 13.23
C ASP A 155 6.70 -15.02 13.73
N MET A 156 5.93 -14.25 14.50
CA MET A 156 6.45 -13.11 15.24
C MET A 156 7.44 -13.58 16.32
N PRO A 157 8.59 -12.91 16.47
CA PRO A 157 9.53 -13.14 17.57
C PRO A 157 8.87 -13.01 18.95
N GLU A 158 9.42 -13.75 19.93
CA GLU A 158 8.99 -13.66 21.32
C GLU A 158 9.09 -12.21 21.85
N ALA A 159 8.13 -11.80 22.69
CA ALA A 159 7.98 -10.45 23.26
C ALA A 159 7.68 -9.31 22.26
N MET A 160 7.44 -9.59 20.97
CA MET A 160 7.07 -8.56 20.00
C MET A 160 5.71 -7.91 20.32
N GLU A 161 4.74 -8.70 20.77
CA GLU A 161 3.38 -8.21 21.09
C GLU A 161 3.40 -7.14 22.19
N GLU A 162 4.25 -7.28 23.20
CA GLU A 162 4.43 -6.28 24.26
C GLU A 162 5.07 -4.99 23.74
N LYS A 163 6.09 -5.11 22.88
CA LYS A 163 6.75 -3.95 22.26
C LYS A 163 5.79 -3.17 21.37
N LEU A 164 5.01 -3.86 20.54
CA LEU A 164 3.98 -3.25 19.70
C LEU A 164 2.96 -2.52 20.58
N ASN A 165 2.43 -3.20 21.61
CA ASN A 165 1.47 -2.59 22.53
C ASN A 165 2.00 -1.32 23.23
N ASN A 166 3.27 -1.31 23.62
CA ASN A 166 3.88 -0.12 24.24
C ASN A 166 4.05 1.03 23.24
N HIS A 167 4.41 0.73 21.99
CA HIS A 167 4.56 1.74 20.94
C HIS A 167 3.21 2.36 20.55
N PHE A 168 2.18 1.54 20.32
CA PHE A 168 0.84 2.01 19.93
C PHE A 168 0.09 2.76 21.04
N LYS A 169 0.55 2.69 22.30
CA LYS A 169 0.04 3.57 23.38
C LYS A 169 0.56 5.00 23.28
N ASN A 170 1.74 5.20 22.70
CA ASN A 170 2.38 6.52 22.59
C ASN A 170 2.06 7.21 21.27
N LEU A 171 1.91 6.46 20.18
CA LEU A 171 1.64 6.99 18.84
C LEU A 171 0.45 7.96 18.72
N PRO A 172 -0.70 7.78 19.41
CA PRO A 172 -1.80 8.73 19.32
C PRO A 172 -1.42 10.15 19.71
N LYS A 173 -0.60 10.31 20.75
CA LYS A 173 -0.13 11.63 21.19
C LYS A 173 0.71 12.32 20.12
N PHE A 174 1.53 11.54 19.41
CA PHE A 174 2.34 12.04 18.31
C PHE A 174 1.48 12.50 17.12
N ILE A 175 0.38 11.79 16.83
CA ILE A 175 -0.58 12.22 15.80
C ILE A 175 -1.26 13.53 16.21
N ASP A 176 -1.62 13.68 17.49
CA ASP A 176 -2.20 14.92 18.00
C ASP A 176 -1.21 16.10 17.89
N ASP A 177 0.07 15.89 18.23
CA ASP A 177 1.14 16.89 18.05
C ASP A 177 1.33 17.29 16.58
N LEU A 178 1.21 16.33 15.64
CA LEU A 178 1.25 16.59 14.20
C LEU A 178 0.05 17.41 13.73
N GLU A 179 -1.15 17.07 14.20
CA GLU A 179 -2.38 17.79 13.87
C GLU A 179 -2.35 19.23 14.38
N ASP A 180 -1.86 19.45 15.60
CA ASP A 180 -1.74 20.77 16.19
C ASP A 180 -0.87 21.70 15.33
N LEU A 181 0.22 21.17 14.76
CA LEU A 181 1.12 21.92 13.90
C LEU A 181 0.53 22.18 12.50
N LEU A 182 -0.13 21.19 11.90
CA LEU A 182 -0.52 21.23 10.48
C LEU A 182 -1.99 21.63 10.27
N THR A 183 -2.92 21.02 11.00
CA THR A 183 -4.37 21.09 10.71
C THR A 183 -4.93 22.48 10.97
N ASN A 184 -4.50 23.13 12.04
CA ASN A 184 -4.94 24.48 12.40
C ASN A 184 -4.11 25.60 11.74
N ASN A 185 -3.05 25.24 11.00
CA ASN A 185 -2.19 26.22 10.37
C ASN A 185 -2.89 26.94 9.22
N ARG A 186 -3.00 28.26 9.33
CA ARG A 186 -3.61 29.12 8.30
C ARG A 186 -2.95 28.96 6.93
N ILE A 187 -1.61 28.82 6.88
CA ILE A 187 -0.86 28.72 5.63
C ILE A 187 -1.23 27.42 4.91
N LEU A 188 -1.24 26.31 5.64
CA LEU A 188 -1.58 25.00 5.06
C LEU A 188 -3.02 25.00 4.56
N ARG A 189 -3.96 25.54 5.34
CA ARG A 189 -5.37 25.66 4.90
C ARG A 189 -5.51 26.54 3.65
N GLN A 190 -4.81 27.67 3.56
CA GLN A 190 -4.82 28.51 2.36
C GLN A 190 -4.24 27.82 1.12
N ARG A 191 -3.32 26.87 1.31
CA ARG A 191 -2.63 26.12 0.23
C ARG A 191 -3.26 24.76 -0.07
N SER A 192 -4.37 24.40 0.57
CA SER A 192 -4.99 23.06 0.44
C SER A 192 -6.52 23.08 0.31
N VAL A 193 -7.19 24.09 0.88
CA VAL A 193 -8.64 24.25 0.78
C VAL A 193 -8.99 24.78 -0.61
N ASP A 194 -10.05 24.21 -1.21
CA ASP A 194 -10.55 24.52 -2.56
C ASP A 194 -9.50 24.31 -3.69
N ILE A 195 -8.46 23.50 -3.45
CA ILE A 195 -7.48 23.09 -4.46
C ILE A 195 -7.71 21.63 -4.86
N GLY A 196 -7.76 21.39 -6.18
CA GLY A 196 -7.88 20.05 -6.75
C GLY A 196 -9.19 19.37 -6.38
N ILE A 197 -10.30 20.10 -6.50
CA ILE A 197 -11.66 19.65 -6.17
C ILE A 197 -12.06 18.54 -7.14
N ILE A 198 -12.61 17.44 -6.62
CA ILE A 198 -13.18 16.35 -7.43
C ILE A 198 -14.60 16.09 -6.95
N SER A 199 -15.57 16.11 -7.87
CA SER A 199 -16.94 15.71 -7.56
C SER A 199 -17.07 14.19 -7.44
N ARG A 200 -18.14 13.73 -6.77
CA ARG A 200 -18.38 12.29 -6.59
C ARG A 200 -18.49 11.52 -7.90
N GLN A 201 -19.16 12.10 -8.90
CA GLN A 201 -19.36 11.46 -10.19
C GLN A 201 -18.05 11.38 -10.96
N GLU A 202 -17.30 12.49 -11.02
CA GLU A 202 -16.00 12.52 -11.68
C GLU A 202 -15.01 11.54 -11.03
N ALA A 203 -14.98 11.45 -9.69
CA ALA A 203 -14.11 10.50 -8.99
C ALA A 203 -14.37 9.05 -9.42
N ILE A 204 -15.63 8.68 -9.65
CA ILE A 204 -16.03 7.35 -10.10
C ILE A 204 -15.70 7.16 -11.58
N ASP A 205 -16.02 8.15 -12.43
CA ASP A 205 -15.80 8.09 -13.88
C ASP A 205 -14.32 7.97 -14.24
N TRP A 206 -13.45 8.66 -13.50
CA TRP A 206 -12.00 8.56 -13.63
C TRP A 206 -11.40 7.32 -12.96
N GLY A 207 -12.19 6.53 -12.23
CA GLY A 207 -11.74 5.31 -11.56
C GLY A 207 -10.84 5.56 -10.34
N CYS A 208 -10.98 6.72 -9.68
CA CYS A 208 -10.26 7.03 -8.45
C CYS A 208 -10.73 6.13 -7.30
N THR A 209 -9.78 5.69 -6.48
CA THR A 209 -10.04 4.81 -5.31
C THR A 209 -9.36 5.31 -4.05
N GLY A 210 -9.70 4.73 -2.89
CA GLY A 210 -9.03 5.00 -1.62
C GLY A 210 -9.29 6.38 -1.03
N PRO A 211 -8.28 7.04 -0.43
CA PRO A 211 -8.43 8.36 0.17
C PRO A 211 -8.97 9.42 -0.80
N VAL A 212 -8.63 9.32 -2.09
CA VAL A 212 -9.11 10.25 -3.12
C VAL A 212 -10.63 10.13 -3.30
N LEU A 213 -11.14 8.90 -3.42
CA LEU A 213 -12.58 8.62 -3.56
C LEU A 213 -13.35 8.99 -2.28
N ARG A 214 -12.80 8.64 -1.11
CA ARG A 214 -13.40 8.96 0.20
C ARG A 214 -13.44 10.47 0.45
N SER A 215 -12.44 11.22 -0.01
CA SER A 215 -12.43 12.68 0.12
C SER A 215 -13.60 13.36 -0.61
N ALA A 216 -14.04 12.80 -1.75
CA ALA A 216 -15.17 13.30 -2.52
C ALA A 216 -16.54 13.00 -1.87
N GLY A 217 -16.56 12.20 -0.80
CA GLY A 217 -17.77 11.88 -0.05
C GLY A 217 -18.44 10.55 -0.43
N VAL A 218 -17.70 9.63 -1.06
CA VAL A 218 -18.16 8.27 -1.35
C VAL A 218 -17.62 7.32 -0.25
N PRO A 219 -18.49 6.73 0.60
CA PRO A 219 -18.07 5.82 1.67
C PRO A 219 -17.73 4.43 1.10
N TRP A 220 -16.60 4.31 0.40
CA TRP A 220 -16.13 3.05 -0.19
C TRP A 220 -14.76 2.66 0.37
N ASP A 221 -14.67 1.47 0.94
CA ASP A 221 -13.44 0.85 1.45
C ASP A 221 -13.59 -0.68 1.30
N LEU A 222 -12.66 -1.33 0.62
CA LEU A 222 -12.74 -2.78 0.38
C LEU A 222 -12.74 -3.58 1.68
N ARG A 223 -12.09 -3.10 2.74
CA ARG A 223 -12.01 -3.82 4.02
C ARG A 223 -13.37 -3.99 4.70
N ARG A 224 -14.36 -3.14 4.38
CA ARG A 224 -15.75 -3.27 4.87
C ARG A 224 -16.69 -3.82 3.80
N SER A 225 -16.55 -3.42 2.54
CA SER A 225 -17.48 -3.83 1.48
C SER A 225 -17.21 -5.25 0.97
N GLN A 226 -15.94 -5.63 0.87
CA GLN A 226 -15.46 -6.94 0.43
C GLN A 226 -14.35 -7.42 1.37
N PRO A 227 -14.71 -7.73 2.62
CA PRO A 227 -13.75 -8.05 3.65
C PRO A 227 -12.92 -9.28 3.27
N TYR A 228 -11.62 -9.18 3.53
CA TYR A 228 -10.65 -10.25 3.36
C TYR A 228 -9.92 -10.50 4.69
N ASP A 229 -9.34 -11.69 4.85
CA ASP A 229 -8.68 -12.11 6.09
C ASP A 229 -9.53 -11.87 7.35
N ALA A 230 -8.99 -11.17 8.35
CA ALA A 230 -9.63 -10.98 9.65
C ALA A 230 -10.34 -9.63 9.79
N TYR A 231 -10.46 -8.81 8.74
CA TYR A 231 -11.09 -7.48 8.81
C TYR A 231 -12.55 -7.52 9.25
N ASP A 232 -13.27 -8.62 9.00
CA ASP A 232 -14.64 -8.85 9.49
C ASP A 232 -14.79 -8.89 11.00
N LYS A 233 -13.70 -9.20 11.73
CA LYS A 233 -13.71 -9.40 13.18
C LYS A 233 -13.26 -8.15 13.94
N VAL A 234 -12.97 -7.06 13.23
CA VAL A 234 -12.41 -5.83 13.78
C VAL A 234 -13.37 -4.67 13.52
N ASP A 235 -13.56 -3.84 14.54
CA ASP A 235 -14.46 -2.71 14.47
C ASP A 235 -13.67 -1.41 14.23
N PHE A 236 -13.92 -0.79 13.08
CA PHE A 236 -13.34 0.50 12.72
C PHE A 236 -14.29 1.34 11.85
N ASP A 237 -14.15 2.66 11.92
CA ASP A 237 -14.94 3.58 11.13
C ASP A 237 -14.19 4.03 9.87
N ILE A 238 -14.94 4.35 8.82
CA ILE A 238 -14.38 4.87 7.56
C ILE A 238 -14.46 6.40 7.59
N ALA A 239 -13.32 7.07 7.45
CA ALA A 239 -13.26 8.52 7.30
C ALA A 239 -13.72 8.94 5.89
N VAL A 240 -14.61 9.93 5.82
CA VAL A 240 -15.21 10.41 4.57
C VAL A 240 -15.18 11.94 4.53
N GLY A 241 -14.64 12.49 3.44
CA GLY A 241 -14.60 13.93 3.17
C GLY A 241 -15.92 14.46 2.62
N LYS A 242 -16.02 15.78 2.43
CA LYS A 242 -17.26 16.42 1.96
C LYS A 242 -17.08 17.13 0.62
N LYS A 243 -15.97 17.83 0.43
CA LYS A 243 -15.72 18.70 -0.72
C LYS A 243 -14.88 18.03 -1.81
N GLY A 244 -13.98 17.11 -1.44
CA GLY A 244 -13.05 16.46 -2.38
C GLY A 244 -11.71 17.18 -2.57
N ASP A 245 -11.46 18.21 -1.76
CA ASP A 245 -10.25 19.05 -1.83
C ASP A 245 -9.01 18.30 -1.30
N CYS A 246 -7.82 18.86 -1.56
CA CYS A 246 -6.57 18.36 -0.99
C CYS A 246 -6.60 18.31 0.55
N PHE A 247 -7.26 19.28 1.20
CA PHE A 247 -7.39 19.31 2.67
C PHE A 247 -8.24 18.14 3.20
N ASP A 248 -9.33 17.79 2.53
CA ASP A 248 -10.17 16.65 2.92
C ASP A 248 -9.40 15.33 2.77
N ARG A 249 -8.56 15.19 1.73
CA ARG A 249 -7.67 14.02 1.57
C ARG A 249 -6.67 13.90 2.71
N TYR A 250 -6.09 15.02 3.13
CA TYR A 250 -5.18 15.08 4.26
C TYR A 250 -5.87 14.64 5.57
N LEU A 251 -7.08 15.15 5.86
CA LEU A 251 -7.85 14.76 7.04
C LEU A 251 -8.24 13.27 7.03
N VAL A 252 -8.67 12.75 5.86
CA VAL A 252 -9.01 11.32 5.72
C VAL A 252 -7.82 10.44 6.09
N ARG A 253 -6.60 10.79 5.66
CA ARG A 253 -5.39 10.01 5.99
C ARG A 253 -5.04 10.05 7.47
N ILE A 254 -5.25 11.20 8.11
CA ILE A 254 -5.04 11.36 9.55
C ILE A 254 -5.99 10.48 10.35
N GLU A 255 -7.29 10.53 10.01
CA GLU A 255 -8.27 9.68 10.66
C GLU A 255 -8.00 8.19 10.37
N GLU A 256 -7.55 7.84 9.16
CA GLU A 256 -7.10 6.49 8.86
C GLU A 256 -5.93 6.03 9.75
N MET A 257 -4.99 6.91 10.10
CA MET A 257 -3.93 6.55 11.05
C MET A 257 -4.51 6.21 12.43
N ARG A 258 -5.46 7.00 12.94
CA ARG A 258 -6.16 6.72 14.22
C ARG A 258 -6.91 5.39 14.17
N GLN A 259 -7.62 5.12 13.08
CA GLN A 259 -8.35 3.87 12.89
C GLN A 259 -7.40 2.67 12.77
N SER A 260 -6.26 2.82 12.09
CA SER A 260 -5.22 1.79 11.98
C SER A 260 -4.69 1.39 13.36
N ILE A 261 -4.44 2.37 14.25
CA ILE A 261 -4.01 2.11 15.63
C ILE A 261 -5.08 1.31 16.40
N SER A 262 -6.35 1.69 16.26
CA SER A 262 -7.47 0.95 16.87
C SER A 262 -7.54 -0.50 16.38
N ILE A 263 -7.42 -0.73 15.07
CA ILE A 263 -7.41 -2.08 14.47
C ILE A 263 -6.27 -2.91 15.04
N ILE A 264 -5.05 -2.36 15.08
CA ILE A 264 -3.88 -3.07 15.61
C ILE A 264 -4.09 -3.46 17.08
N GLN A 265 -4.58 -2.54 17.91
CA GLN A 265 -4.85 -2.84 19.33
C GLN A 265 -5.90 -3.95 19.49
N GLN A 266 -6.98 -3.91 18.71
CA GLN A 266 -8.00 -4.96 18.73
C GLN A 266 -7.42 -6.31 18.28
N CYS A 267 -6.65 -6.35 17.19
CA CYS A 267 -6.01 -7.58 16.72
C CYS A 267 -5.03 -8.16 17.74
N LEU A 268 -4.24 -7.32 18.43
CA LEU A 268 -3.32 -7.77 19.49
C LEU A 268 -4.06 -8.38 20.70
N THR A 269 -5.28 -7.93 21.02
CA THR A 269 -6.07 -8.54 22.11
C THR A 269 -6.74 -9.87 21.70
N GLN A 270 -7.05 -10.03 20.41
CA GLN A 270 -7.75 -11.20 19.89
C GLN A 270 -6.82 -12.32 19.40
N ILE A 271 -5.51 -12.05 19.29
CA ILE A 271 -4.56 -13.00 18.73
C ILE A 271 -4.50 -14.27 19.59
N LYS A 272 -4.71 -15.42 18.94
CA LYS A 272 -4.58 -16.74 19.57
C LYS A 272 -3.32 -17.43 19.08
N SER A 273 -2.80 -18.34 19.90
CA SER A 273 -1.77 -19.28 19.46
C SER A 273 -2.36 -20.22 18.41
N GLY A 274 -1.57 -20.52 17.38
CA GLY A 274 -2.01 -21.29 16.22
C GLY A 274 -0.92 -21.41 15.18
N GLU A 275 -1.24 -22.03 14.05
CA GLU A 275 -0.31 -22.19 12.94
C GLU A 275 -0.29 -20.95 12.03
N ILE A 276 0.85 -20.71 11.39
CA ILE A 276 1.16 -19.49 10.63
C ILE A 276 1.06 -19.71 9.11
N SER A 277 1.09 -20.96 8.69
CA SER A 277 1.00 -21.36 7.30
C SER A 277 0.09 -22.57 7.16
N VAL A 278 -0.48 -22.74 5.97
CA VAL A 278 -1.30 -23.90 5.63
C VAL A 278 -0.50 -25.19 5.82
N ILE A 279 -1.13 -26.24 6.37
CA ILE A 279 -0.51 -27.53 6.70
C ILE A 279 -0.09 -28.33 5.44
N ASP A 280 -0.60 -27.96 4.26
CA ASP A 280 -0.26 -28.65 3.01
C ASP A 280 1.16 -28.31 2.53
N ASN A 281 2.07 -29.24 2.85
CA ASN A 281 3.49 -29.20 2.46
C ASN A 281 3.74 -29.24 0.94
N LYS A 282 2.70 -29.39 0.11
CA LYS A 282 2.82 -29.24 -1.35
C LYS A 282 2.88 -27.79 -1.80
N ILE A 283 2.49 -26.85 -0.95
CA ILE A 283 2.29 -25.44 -1.29
C ILE A 283 3.19 -24.59 -0.39
N THR A 284 3.14 -24.85 0.92
CA THR A 284 4.00 -24.22 1.91
C THR A 284 5.23 -25.11 2.17
N PRO A 285 6.42 -24.52 2.40
CA PRO A 285 7.59 -25.32 2.73
C PRO A 285 7.48 -25.88 4.16
N PRO A 286 7.88 -27.14 4.40
CA PRO A 286 7.84 -27.73 5.74
C PRO A 286 8.85 -27.07 6.68
N LYS A 287 8.63 -27.21 7.99
CA LYS A 287 9.55 -26.70 9.02
C LYS A 287 10.93 -27.36 8.88
N ARG A 288 11.99 -26.60 9.19
CA ARG A 288 13.38 -27.08 9.10
C ARG A 288 13.69 -28.27 10.01
N SER A 289 13.02 -28.37 11.16
CA SER A 289 13.13 -29.54 12.05
C SER A 289 12.62 -30.80 11.36
N GLU A 290 11.41 -30.76 10.81
CA GLU A 290 10.77 -31.89 10.13
C GLU A 290 11.49 -32.28 8.83
N MET A 291 11.93 -31.30 8.05
CA MET A 291 12.68 -31.54 6.80
C MET A 291 13.97 -32.33 6.99
N LYS A 292 14.62 -32.22 8.16
CA LYS A 292 15.85 -32.98 8.45
C LYS A 292 15.60 -34.43 8.90
N HIS A 293 14.37 -34.75 9.32
CA HIS A 293 14.02 -36.05 9.90
C HIS A 293 13.10 -36.88 8.99
N SER A 294 12.19 -36.27 8.24
CA SER A 294 11.27 -36.94 7.31
C SER A 294 11.78 -36.85 5.87
N MET A 295 11.72 -37.99 5.18
CA MET A 295 12.05 -38.08 3.76
C MET A 295 11.00 -37.35 2.90
N GLU A 296 9.71 -37.45 3.22
CA GLU A 296 8.64 -36.76 2.48
C GLU A 296 8.84 -35.24 2.53
N SER A 297 9.09 -34.69 3.73
CA SER A 297 9.33 -33.26 3.92
C SER A 297 10.54 -32.77 3.11
N LEU A 298 11.59 -33.58 2.99
CA LEU A 298 12.75 -33.24 2.16
C LEU A 298 12.40 -33.23 0.66
N ILE A 299 11.61 -34.20 0.19
CA ILE A 299 11.14 -34.25 -1.20
C ILE A 299 10.29 -33.01 -1.53
N HIS A 300 9.35 -32.67 -0.64
CA HIS A 300 8.49 -31.49 -0.81
C HIS A 300 9.30 -30.20 -0.84
N HIS A 301 10.22 -30.01 0.10
CA HIS A 301 11.13 -28.87 0.13
C HIS A 301 11.93 -28.77 -1.18
N PHE A 302 12.53 -29.87 -1.64
CA PHE A 302 13.32 -29.86 -2.88
C PHE A 302 12.49 -29.48 -4.11
N LYS A 303 11.29 -30.04 -4.28
CA LYS A 303 10.40 -29.74 -5.42
C LYS A 303 9.88 -28.30 -5.38
N LEU A 304 9.49 -27.80 -4.21
CA LEU A 304 8.97 -26.43 -4.05
C LEU A 304 9.98 -25.36 -4.46
N PHE A 305 11.26 -25.54 -4.12
CA PHE A 305 12.30 -24.56 -4.45
C PHE A 305 12.92 -24.72 -5.83
N THR A 306 12.72 -25.86 -6.51
CA THR A 306 13.23 -26.11 -7.87
C THR A 306 12.16 -25.90 -8.94
N GLU A 307 11.05 -26.63 -8.86
CA GLU A 307 9.94 -26.57 -9.82
C GLU A 307 8.91 -25.49 -9.44
N GLY A 308 8.65 -25.32 -8.14
CA GLY A 308 7.53 -24.53 -7.63
C GLY A 308 6.24 -25.36 -7.50
N TYR A 309 5.25 -24.83 -6.77
CA TYR A 309 3.92 -25.43 -6.73
C TYR A 309 3.17 -25.09 -8.03
N ARG A 310 2.30 -26.01 -8.47
CA ARG A 310 1.44 -25.81 -9.64
C ARG A 310 0.13 -25.18 -9.19
N VAL A 311 -0.32 -24.19 -9.92
CA VAL A 311 -1.61 -23.51 -9.67
C VAL A 311 -2.61 -24.02 -10.70
N PRO A 312 -3.87 -24.31 -10.33
CA PRO A 312 -4.91 -24.71 -11.28
C PRO A 312 -5.11 -23.69 -12.40
N GLU A 313 -5.50 -24.17 -13.59
CA GLU A 313 -5.90 -23.31 -14.70
C GLU A 313 -7.07 -22.42 -14.29
N GLY A 314 -6.94 -21.11 -14.51
CA GLY A 314 -7.94 -20.16 -14.06
C GLY A 314 -7.53 -18.70 -14.21
N GLN A 315 -8.49 -17.81 -13.97
CA GLN A 315 -8.28 -16.37 -13.96
C GLN A 315 -8.92 -15.78 -12.71
N THR A 316 -8.20 -14.92 -12.00
CA THR A 316 -8.71 -14.20 -10.83
C THR A 316 -8.35 -12.73 -10.90
N TYR A 317 -9.27 -11.88 -10.45
CA TYR A 317 -8.99 -10.49 -10.09
C TYR A 317 -9.26 -10.35 -8.61
N ASN A 318 -8.21 -10.05 -7.86
CA ASN A 318 -8.29 -9.81 -6.43
C ASN A 318 -7.75 -8.43 -6.14
N ALA A 319 -8.44 -7.70 -5.26
CA ALA A 319 -8.05 -6.36 -4.86
C ALA A 319 -7.99 -6.23 -3.35
N VAL A 320 -7.05 -5.41 -2.89
CA VAL A 320 -6.81 -5.09 -1.48
C VAL A 320 -6.88 -3.58 -1.35
N GLU A 321 -7.38 -3.09 -0.22
CA GLU A 321 -7.30 -1.65 0.10
C GLU A 321 -5.87 -1.31 0.54
N ALA A 322 -4.99 -1.01 -0.41
CA ALA A 322 -3.69 -0.43 -0.10
C ALA A 322 -3.88 0.99 0.47
N PRO A 323 -2.87 1.57 1.15
CA PRO A 323 -3.01 2.91 1.73
C PRO A 323 -3.25 4.01 0.68
N LYS A 324 -2.82 3.77 -0.56
CA LYS A 324 -3.06 4.63 -1.72
C LYS A 324 -4.45 4.41 -2.34
N GLY A 325 -5.08 3.25 -2.10
CA GLY A 325 -6.40 2.89 -2.61
C GLY A 325 -6.46 1.45 -3.09
N GLU A 326 -7.37 1.16 -4.03
CA GLU A 326 -7.57 -0.19 -4.54
C GLU A 326 -6.34 -0.65 -5.35
N PHE A 327 -5.59 -1.59 -4.77
CA PHE A 327 -4.50 -2.28 -5.46
C PHE A 327 -4.98 -3.66 -5.89
N GLY A 328 -5.11 -3.84 -7.20
CA GLY A 328 -5.65 -5.06 -7.81
C GLY A 328 -4.59 -5.88 -8.52
N VAL A 329 -4.69 -7.20 -8.44
CA VAL A 329 -3.87 -8.13 -9.22
C VAL A 329 -4.79 -9.04 -10.02
N PHE A 330 -4.63 -8.99 -11.35
CA PHE A 330 -5.26 -9.90 -12.30
C PHE A 330 -4.25 -10.99 -12.68
N LEU A 331 -4.52 -12.22 -12.24
CA LEU A 331 -3.67 -13.39 -12.52
C LEU A 331 -4.37 -14.33 -13.49
N VAL A 332 -3.62 -14.80 -14.48
CA VAL A 332 -4.00 -15.89 -15.37
C VAL A 332 -3.01 -17.03 -15.16
N SER A 333 -3.52 -18.21 -14.85
CA SER A 333 -2.75 -19.45 -14.71
C SER A 333 -3.11 -20.43 -15.83
N ASP A 334 -2.08 -21.07 -16.38
CA ASP A 334 -2.15 -22.13 -17.40
C ASP A 334 -1.95 -23.53 -16.82
N GLY A 335 -2.12 -23.71 -15.51
CA GLY A 335 -1.90 -25.01 -14.85
C GLY A 335 -0.44 -25.28 -14.48
N SER A 336 0.48 -24.39 -14.86
CA SER A 336 1.91 -24.51 -14.59
C SER A 336 2.31 -23.91 -13.24
N SER A 337 3.61 -23.98 -12.91
CA SER A 337 4.18 -23.33 -11.72
C SER A 337 4.56 -21.86 -11.94
N LYS A 338 4.29 -21.33 -13.14
CA LYS A 338 4.55 -19.95 -13.53
C LYS A 338 3.24 -19.25 -13.89
N PRO A 339 3.05 -17.98 -13.53
CA PRO A 339 1.88 -17.24 -13.97
C PRO A 339 1.98 -17.00 -15.48
N TYR A 340 0.93 -17.35 -16.22
CA TYR A 340 0.86 -17.11 -17.67
C TYR A 340 0.79 -15.61 -17.97
N ARG A 341 -0.02 -14.88 -17.20
CA ARG A 341 -0.12 -13.42 -17.26
C ARG A 341 -0.39 -12.88 -15.87
N CYS A 342 0.31 -11.80 -15.51
CA CYS A 342 0.05 -11.03 -14.32
C CYS A 342 -0.11 -9.57 -14.71
N LYS A 343 -1.31 -9.02 -14.56
CA LYS A 343 -1.59 -7.61 -14.76
C LYS A 343 -1.89 -6.96 -13.42
N ILE A 344 -1.23 -5.84 -13.15
CA ILE A 344 -1.44 -5.10 -11.90
C ILE A 344 -2.34 -3.89 -12.20
N ARG A 345 -3.27 -3.59 -11.30
CA ARG A 345 -4.00 -2.32 -11.24
C ARG A 345 -3.44 -1.51 -10.07
N ALA A 346 -2.67 -0.48 -10.39
CA ALA A 346 -2.10 0.43 -9.40
C ALA A 346 -3.04 1.64 -9.22
N PRO A 347 -3.34 2.04 -7.98
CA PRO A 347 -4.19 3.19 -7.70
C PRO A 347 -3.55 4.50 -8.23
N GLY A 348 -2.25 4.68 -8.04
CA GLY A 348 -1.54 5.88 -8.49
C GLY A 348 -1.58 6.11 -10.01
N PHE A 349 -1.75 5.05 -10.83
CA PHE A 349 -1.90 5.19 -12.27
C PHE A 349 -3.23 5.88 -12.64
N ALA A 350 -4.33 5.47 -12.02
CA ALA A 350 -5.64 6.10 -12.22
C ALA A 350 -5.67 7.53 -11.65
N HIS A 351 -5.03 7.73 -10.50
CA HIS A 351 -4.91 9.07 -9.91
C HIS A 351 -4.11 10.02 -10.79
N LEU A 352 -2.98 9.60 -11.36
CA LEU A 352 -2.15 10.45 -12.21
C LEU A 352 -2.88 10.84 -13.52
N GLN A 353 -3.77 9.97 -14.03
CA GLN A 353 -4.62 10.31 -15.17
C GLN A 353 -5.50 11.53 -14.90
N THR A 354 -5.94 11.74 -13.65
CA THR A 354 -6.76 12.90 -13.27
C THR A 354 -6.00 14.20 -13.13
N LEU A 355 -4.66 14.17 -13.23
CA LEU A 355 -3.83 15.34 -12.96
C LEU A 355 -4.13 16.53 -13.89
N ASP A 356 -4.39 16.28 -15.18
CA ASP A 356 -4.75 17.34 -16.13
C ASP A 356 -6.06 18.02 -15.74
N PHE A 357 -7.08 17.22 -15.40
CA PHE A 357 -8.37 17.70 -14.93
C PHE A 357 -8.24 18.50 -13.63
N LEU A 358 -7.47 17.98 -12.67
CA LEU A 358 -7.28 18.57 -11.35
C LEU A 358 -6.46 19.87 -11.34
N SER A 359 -5.52 20.01 -12.28
CA SER A 359 -4.61 21.15 -12.33
C SER A 359 -5.15 22.30 -13.18
N LYS A 360 -6.14 22.06 -14.03
CA LYS A 360 -6.69 23.06 -14.93
C LYS A 360 -7.33 24.23 -14.18
N GLY A 361 -6.90 25.44 -14.51
CA GLY A 361 -7.40 26.67 -13.87
C GLY A 361 -6.73 27.01 -12.52
N HIS A 362 -5.82 26.16 -12.03
CA HIS A 362 -5.02 26.44 -10.84
C HIS A 362 -3.69 27.12 -11.18
N LEU A 363 -3.01 27.62 -10.15
CA LEU A 363 -1.68 28.21 -10.29
C LEU A 363 -0.61 27.13 -10.37
N MET A 364 0.54 27.46 -10.97
CA MET A 364 1.69 26.54 -11.04
C MET A 364 2.09 25.98 -9.66
N ALA A 365 2.02 26.79 -8.61
CA ALA A 365 2.38 26.38 -7.25
C ALA A 365 1.40 25.36 -6.66
N ASP A 366 0.18 25.26 -7.18
CA ASP A 366 -0.85 24.35 -6.67
C ASP A 366 -0.68 22.94 -7.24
N ILE A 367 0.04 22.79 -8.36
CA ILE A 367 0.38 21.48 -8.94
C ILE A 367 1.15 20.62 -7.93
N ALA A 368 2.09 21.22 -7.19
CA ALA A 368 2.85 20.52 -6.15
C ALA A 368 1.94 20.00 -5.03
N ALA A 369 0.96 20.80 -4.60
CA ALA A 369 -0.01 20.39 -3.60
C ALA A 369 -0.92 19.27 -4.14
N ILE A 370 -1.37 19.36 -5.39
CA ILE A 370 -2.19 18.31 -6.02
C ILE A 370 -1.39 17.00 -6.09
N LEU A 371 -0.14 17.04 -6.57
CA LEU A 371 0.75 15.88 -6.65
C LEU A 371 0.95 15.20 -5.28
N GLY A 372 1.34 15.98 -4.27
CA GLY A 372 1.50 15.45 -2.92
C GLY A 372 0.19 14.90 -2.34
N SER A 373 -0.95 15.53 -2.64
CA SER A 373 -2.26 15.04 -2.18
C SER A 373 -2.66 13.70 -2.80
N LEU A 374 -2.17 13.34 -3.99
CA LEU A 374 -2.49 12.08 -4.67
C LEU A 374 -1.61 10.91 -4.21
N ASP A 375 -0.54 11.17 -3.45
CA ASP A 375 0.37 10.14 -2.93
C ASP A 375 0.99 9.26 -4.01
N ILE A 376 1.71 9.89 -4.94
CA ILE A 376 2.22 9.21 -6.12
C ILE A 376 3.58 8.56 -5.84
N VAL A 377 3.69 7.27 -6.13
CA VAL A 377 4.96 6.54 -6.18
C VAL A 377 5.15 5.96 -7.58
N PHE A 378 6.20 6.39 -8.28
CA PHE A 378 6.38 6.02 -9.69
C PHE A 378 6.66 4.54 -9.92
N GLY A 379 7.12 3.80 -8.90
CA GLY A 379 7.35 2.37 -9.02
C GLY A 379 6.07 1.56 -9.27
N GLU A 380 4.92 2.01 -8.77
CA GLU A 380 3.64 1.38 -9.08
C GLU A 380 2.98 1.92 -10.35
N ILE A 381 3.33 3.13 -10.80
CA ILE A 381 2.80 3.68 -12.05
C ILE A 381 3.50 3.01 -13.24
N ASP A 382 4.83 3.00 -13.21
CA ASP A 382 5.70 2.51 -14.27
C ASP A 382 6.09 1.04 -14.02
N ARG A 383 5.21 0.12 -14.40
CA ARG A 383 5.35 -1.32 -14.14
C ARG A 383 5.90 -2.10 -15.32
#